data_AF-A0A835W694-F1
#
_entry.id   AF-A0A835W694-F1
#
_cell.length_a   1.000
_cell.length_b   1.000
_cell.length_c   1.000
_cell.angle_alpha   90.00
_cell.angle_beta   90.00
_cell.angle_gamma   90.00
#
_symmetry.space_group_name_H-M   'P 1'
#
loop_
_entity.id
_entity.type
_entity.pdbx_description
1 polymer ?
#
loop_
_entity_poly.entity_id
_entity_poly.type
_entity_poly.pdbx_seq_one_letter_code
_entity_poly.pdbx_strand_id
1 'polypeptide(L)'
;MYASVAGAHITAPALLWYQAGVNLDTLRPEPSVEGYSTPGGYSWKAVKPIALAKCTSIAKLIARDYAGQGKSLSGIGGVETGGDAAEFILLGSDTVQVCTGVMIHGYPVVKNLCGGLQKFMAKHNFKSIAEFKGKSLPYVTVHSELVKRQRDAISAKKARQGLANDAEWSGEDFVKNADSMAVNR
;
A
#
# COMPACT_ATOMS: atom_id res chain seq x y z
N MET A 1 3.82 0.66 -20.13
CA MET A 1 2.37 0.79 -19.95
C MET A 1 1.73 -0.22 -20.88
N TYR A 2 1.60 -1.49 -20.48
CA TYR A 2 1.00 -2.53 -21.31
C TYR A 2 -0.36 -2.89 -20.69
N ALA A 3 -1.40 -2.23 -21.17
CA ALA A 3 -2.76 -2.74 -21.11
C ALA A 3 -2.98 -3.51 -22.41
N SER A 4 -2.83 -4.83 -22.39
CA SER A 4 -3.02 -5.66 -23.58
C SER A 4 -3.98 -6.81 -23.27
N VAL A 5 -5.20 -6.67 -23.80
CA VAL A 5 -6.15 -7.70 -24.25
C VAL A 5 -6.27 -9.00 -23.46
N ALA A 6 -7.12 -8.97 -22.43
CA ALA A 6 -8.02 -10.06 -22.08
C ALA A 6 -9.10 -9.49 -21.15
N GLY A 7 -10.30 -9.18 -21.65
CA GLY A 7 -11.40 -8.60 -20.86
C GLY A 7 -11.06 -7.27 -20.18
N ALA A 8 -11.97 -6.71 -19.39
CA ALA A 8 -11.79 -5.41 -18.72
C ALA A 8 -10.83 -5.45 -17.50
N HIS A 9 -9.71 -6.15 -17.63
CA HIS A 9 -8.75 -6.42 -16.56
C HIS A 9 -7.54 -5.48 -16.66
N ILE A 10 -7.34 -4.65 -15.64
CA ILE A 10 -6.22 -3.71 -15.54
C ILE A 10 -5.12 -4.38 -14.72
N THR A 11 -3.90 -4.48 -15.27
CA THR A 11 -2.73 -5.01 -14.54
C THR A 11 -1.79 -3.88 -14.16
N ALA A 12 -1.40 -3.80 -12.89
CA ALA A 12 -0.41 -2.83 -12.43
C ALA A 12 1.00 -3.15 -12.99
N PRO A 13 1.84 -2.15 -13.28
CA PRO A 13 3.19 -2.41 -13.80
C PRO A 13 4.05 -3.16 -12.77
N ALA A 14 4.62 -4.30 -13.20
CA ALA A 14 5.43 -5.20 -12.38
C ALA A 14 6.93 -4.86 -12.35
N LEU A 15 7.40 -4.05 -13.30
CA LEU A 15 8.82 -3.74 -13.51
C LEU A 15 9.07 -2.24 -13.46
N LEU A 16 10.14 -1.85 -12.79
CA LEU A 16 10.70 -0.50 -12.87
C LEU A 16 11.92 -0.53 -13.77
N TRP A 17 11.98 0.42 -14.70
CA TRP A 17 13.16 0.64 -15.51
C TRP A 17 14.28 1.18 -14.62
N TYR A 18 15.43 0.50 -14.62
CA TYR A 18 16.60 0.93 -13.84
C TYR A 18 17.90 0.71 -14.61
N GLN A 19 18.91 1.52 -14.28
CA GLN A 19 20.30 1.29 -14.65
C GLN A 19 21.03 0.75 -13.41
N ALA A 20 21.73 -0.38 -13.52
CA ALA A 20 22.28 -1.02 -12.33
C ALA A 20 23.50 -0.29 -11.75
N GLY A 21 24.40 0.17 -12.60
CA GLY A 21 25.57 0.92 -12.19
C GLY A 21 26.46 1.27 -13.37
N VAL A 22 27.54 1.99 -13.08
CA VAL A 22 28.63 2.29 -14.00
C VAL A 22 29.92 1.87 -13.33
N ASN A 23 30.71 1.08 -14.03
CA ASN A 23 32.05 0.71 -13.61
C ASN A 23 32.94 1.95 -13.66
N LEU A 24 33.54 2.34 -12.52
CA LEU A 24 34.29 3.60 -12.43
C LEU A 24 35.64 3.55 -13.15
N ASP A 25 36.22 2.36 -13.34
CA ASP A 25 37.50 2.20 -14.02
C ASP A 25 37.34 2.19 -15.55
N THR A 26 36.29 1.53 -16.04
CA THR A 26 36.03 1.39 -17.49
C THR A 26 35.04 2.42 -18.03
N LEU A 27 34.39 3.19 -17.15
CA LEU A 27 33.31 4.15 -17.45
C LEU A 27 32.11 3.53 -18.20
N ARG A 28 31.98 2.19 -18.21
CA ARG A 28 30.93 1.46 -18.91
C ARG A 28 29.80 1.08 -17.95
N PRO A 29 28.52 1.13 -18.39
CA PRO A 29 27.43 0.69 -17.55
C PRO A 29 27.46 -0.83 -17.34
N GLU A 30 27.11 -1.28 -16.14
CA GLU A 30 27.03 -2.68 -15.76
C GLU A 30 25.57 -3.15 -15.69
N PRO A 31 25.28 -4.43 -16.03
CA PRO A 31 26.17 -5.38 -16.70
C PRO A 31 26.43 -4.96 -18.17
N SER A 32 27.62 -5.24 -18.67
CA SER A 32 28.02 -4.91 -20.05
C SER A 32 28.13 -6.16 -20.92
N VAL A 33 27.57 -6.10 -22.14
CA VAL A 33 27.71 -7.09 -23.21
C VAL A 33 28.36 -6.39 -24.40
N GLU A 34 29.53 -6.86 -24.84
CA GLU A 34 30.31 -6.23 -25.92
C GLU A 34 30.61 -4.73 -25.67
N GLY A 35 30.72 -4.30 -24.41
CA GLY A 35 30.96 -2.89 -24.05
C GLY A 35 29.71 -2.01 -23.99
N TYR A 36 28.53 -2.55 -24.27
CA TYR A 36 27.24 -1.86 -24.20
C TYR A 36 26.35 -2.44 -23.11
N SER A 37 25.40 -1.65 -22.63
CA SER A 37 24.43 -2.09 -21.63
C SER A 37 23.07 -1.49 -21.97
N THR A 38 22.02 -2.18 -21.56
CA THR A 38 20.64 -1.69 -21.68
C THR A 38 20.03 -1.58 -20.30
N PRO A 39 19.29 -0.50 -19.99
CA PRO A 39 18.50 -0.41 -18.78
C PRO A 39 17.58 -1.63 -18.66
N GLY A 40 17.60 -2.25 -17.49
CA GLY A 40 16.85 -3.47 -17.20
C GLY A 40 15.53 -3.20 -16.48
N GLY A 41 14.75 -4.26 -16.32
CA GLY A 41 13.61 -4.28 -15.41
C GLY A 41 14.04 -4.72 -14.01
N TYR A 42 13.89 -3.84 -13.02
CA TYR A 42 14.00 -4.19 -11.62
C TYR A 42 12.70 -4.81 -11.12
N SER A 43 12.80 -5.89 -10.35
CA SER A 43 11.66 -6.67 -9.84
C SER A 43 11.89 -7.07 -8.37
N TRP A 44 11.12 -8.05 -7.86
CA TRP A 44 11.22 -8.56 -6.49
C TRP A 44 10.67 -7.62 -5.39
N LYS A 45 10.97 -7.93 -4.12
CA LYS A 45 10.59 -7.19 -2.89
C LYS A 45 10.73 -5.69 -3.00
N ALA A 46 11.76 -5.22 -3.70
CA ALA A 46 12.03 -3.79 -3.78
C ALA A 46 10.98 -3.03 -4.64
N VAL A 47 10.28 -3.72 -5.53
CA VAL A 47 9.17 -3.14 -6.31
C VAL A 47 7.85 -3.16 -5.54
N LYS A 48 7.70 -3.99 -4.50
CA LYS A 48 6.46 -4.14 -3.71
C LYS A 48 5.84 -2.80 -3.29
N PRO A 49 6.54 -1.86 -2.60
CA PRO A 49 5.92 -0.60 -2.18
C PRO A 49 5.44 0.26 -3.36
N ILE A 50 6.16 0.23 -4.48
CA ILE A 50 5.80 0.98 -5.68
C ILE A 50 4.57 0.34 -6.35
N ALA A 51 4.53 -0.99 -6.42
CA ALA A 51 3.38 -1.73 -6.93
C ALA A 51 2.12 -1.47 -6.10
N LEU A 52 2.22 -1.49 -4.76
CA LEU A 52 1.11 -1.16 -3.85
C LEU A 52 0.60 0.27 -4.06
N ALA A 53 1.51 1.24 -4.19
CA ALA A 53 1.14 2.63 -4.47
C ALA A 53 0.39 2.77 -5.80
N LYS A 54 0.88 2.12 -6.87
CA LYS A 54 0.21 2.13 -8.18
C LYS A 54 -1.13 1.43 -8.17
N CYS A 55 -1.23 0.27 -7.52
CA CYS A 55 -2.50 -0.44 -7.34
C CYS A 55 -3.52 0.44 -6.62
N THR A 56 -3.10 1.14 -5.55
CA THR A 56 -3.95 2.07 -4.82
C THR A 56 -4.47 3.21 -5.69
N SER A 57 -3.59 3.83 -6.50
CA SER A 57 -3.99 4.90 -7.42
C SER A 57 -4.99 4.40 -8.46
N ILE A 58 -4.74 3.22 -9.04
CA ILE A 58 -5.62 2.63 -10.05
C ILE A 58 -6.96 2.22 -9.42
N ALA A 59 -6.95 1.60 -8.25
CA ALA A 59 -8.18 1.21 -7.55
C ALA A 59 -9.06 2.42 -7.21
N LYS A 60 -8.46 3.54 -6.77
CA LYS A 60 -9.19 4.79 -6.56
C LYS A 60 -9.76 5.37 -7.85
N LEU A 61 -9.00 5.31 -8.93
CA LEU A 61 -9.45 5.76 -10.25
C LEU A 61 -10.62 4.91 -10.76
N ILE A 62 -10.55 3.57 -10.61
CA ILE A 62 -11.65 2.67 -10.94
C ILE A 62 -12.89 2.99 -10.09
N ALA A 63 -12.72 3.18 -8.78
CA ALA A 63 -13.82 3.49 -7.87
C ALA A 63 -14.48 4.85 -8.16
N ARG A 64 -13.72 5.84 -8.66
CA ARG A 64 -14.22 7.17 -8.97
C ARG A 64 -14.85 7.26 -10.36
N ASP A 65 -14.16 6.76 -11.39
CA ASP A 65 -14.47 7.05 -12.79
C ASP A 65 -15.17 5.87 -13.50
N TYR A 66 -15.05 4.64 -12.96
CA TYR A 66 -15.52 3.41 -13.59
C TYR A 66 -16.35 2.52 -12.65
N ALA A 67 -16.95 3.11 -11.62
CA ALA A 67 -17.80 2.39 -10.67
C ALA A 67 -18.93 1.65 -11.39
N GLY A 68 -19.11 0.37 -11.08
CA GLY A 68 -20.16 -0.46 -11.69
C GLY A 68 -19.88 -0.94 -13.12
N GLN A 69 -18.77 -0.55 -13.74
CA GLN A 69 -18.45 -0.92 -15.15
C GLN A 69 -17.69 -2.24 -15.28
N GLY A 70 -17.71 -3.10 -14.25
CA GLY A 70 -17.08 -4.42 -14.27
C GLY A 70 -15.56 -4.39 -14.48
N LYS A 71 -14.88 -3.29 -14.16
CA LYS A 71 -13.42 -3.21 -14.23
C LYS A 71 -12.81 -3.97 -13.06
N SER A 72 -11.77 -4.75 -13.33
CA SER A 72 -11.02 -5.45 -12.29
C SER A 72 -9.55 -5.08 -12.32
N LEU A 73 -8.89 -5.24 -11.17
CA LEU A 73 -7.49 -4.91 -10.96
C LEU A 73 -6.69 -6.17 -10.60
N SER A 74 -5.63 -6.43 -11.34
CA SER A 74 -4.63 -7.45 -11.03
C SER A 74 -3.36 -6.79 -10.50
N GLY A 75 -3.03 -7.06 -9.24
CA GLY A 75 -1.83 -6.58 -8.58
C GLY A 75 -0.64 -7.51 -8.82
N ILE A 76 0.53 -6.93 -9.09
CA ILE A 76 1.77 -7.68 -9.28
C ILE A 76 2.96 -6.84 -8.80
N GLY A 77 3.93 -7.48 -8.16
CA GLY A 77 5.20 -6.86 -7.77
C GLY A 77 5.64 -7.28 -6.38
N GLY A 78 6.68 -8.12 -6.29
CA GLY A 78 7.35 -8.46 -5.04
C GLY A 78 6.50 -9.22 -4.02
N VAL A 79 5.57 -10.06 -4.47
CA VAL A 79 4.71 -10.92 -3.62
C VAL A 79 5.43 -12.24 -3.33
N GLU A 80 5.59 -12.59 -2.06
CA GLU A 80 6.19 -13.87 -1.64
C GLU A 80 5.39 -14.60 -0.57
N THR A 81 4.56 -13.87 0.19
CA THR A 81 3.76 -14.40 1.28
C THR A 81 2.27 -14.11 1.09
N GLY A 82 1.41 -14.90 1.74
CA GLY A 82 -0.02 -14.63 1.73
C GLY A 82 -0.39 -13.29 2.37
N GLY A 83 0.45 -12.75 3.26
CA GLY A 83 0.31 -11.40 3.81
C GLY A 83 0.54 -10.32 2.74
N ASP A 84 1.56 -10.50 1.89
CA ASP A 84 1.80 -9.59 0.76
C ASP A 84 0.58 -9.58 -0.18
N ALA A 85 0.02 -10.76 -0.48
CA ALA A 85 -1.19 -10.86 -1.29
C ALA A 85 -2.40 -10.16 -0.63
N ALA A 86 -2.55 -10.29 0.69
CA ALA A 86 -3.60 -9.61 1.44
C ALA A 86 -3.46 -8.07 1.35
N GLU A 87 -2.24 -7.51 1.38
CA GLU A 87 -2.00 -6.08 1.21
C GLU A 87 -2.51 -5.57 -0.15
N PHE A 88 -2.22 -6.29 -1.24
CA PHE A 88 -2.72 -5.93 -2.57
C PHE A 88 -4.25 -5.92 -2.64
N ILE A 89 -4.90 -6.92 -2.05
CA ILE A 89 -6.37 -7.01 -2.04
C ILE A 89 -6.97 -5.90 -1.17
N LEU A 90 -6.41 -5.64 0.01
CA LEU A 90 -6.82 -4.53 0.88
C LEU A 90 -6.76 -3.17 0.18
N LEU A 91 -5.81 -3.00 -0.75
CA LEU A 91 -5.65 -1.80 -1.58
C LEU A 91 -6.46 -1.84 -2.88
N GLY A 92 -7.33 -2.83 -3.06
CA GLY A 92 -8.34 -2.85 -4.12
C GLY A 92 -8.06 -3.79 -5.30
N SER A 93 -7.02 -4.64 -5.23
CA SER A 93 -6.79 -5.67 -6.24
C SER A 93 -7.81 -6.81 -6.12
N ASP A 94 -8.31 -7.29 -7.26
CA ASP A 94 -9.17 -8.48 -7.37
C ASP A 94 -8.35 -9.77 -7.44
N THR A 95 -7.19 -9.70 -8.08
CA THR A 95 -6.26 -10.83 -8.22
C THR A 95 -4.83 -10.39 -7.92
N VAL A 96 -3.98 -11.33 -7.53
CA VAL A 96 -2.56 -11.09 -7.25
C VAL A 96 -1.72 -12.07 -8.05
N GLN A 97 -0.75 -11.56 -8.81
CA GLN A 97 0.16 -12.36 -9.61
C GLN A 97 1.51 -12.49 -8.92
N VAL A 98 2.14 -13.66 -9.10
CA VAL A 98 3.45 -13.98 -8.55
C VAL A 98 4.32 -14.55 -9.65
N CYS A 99 5.43 -13.87 -9.94
CA CYS A 99 6.42 -14.30 -10.93
C CYS A 99 7.71 -14.67 -10.23
N THR A 100 8.47 -13.68 -9.76
CA THR A 100 9.80 -13.90 -9.22
C THR A 100 9.79 -14.79 -7.97
N GLY A 101 8.79 -14.66 -7.08
CA GLY A 101 8.62 -15.57 -5.94
C GLY A 101 8.57 -17.05 -6.32
N VAL A 102 7.93 -17.39 -7.45
CA VAL A 102 7.91 -18.76 -7.99
C VAL A 102 9.25 -19.14 -8.62
N MET A 103 9.94 -18.19 -9.26
CA MET A 103 11.25 -18.45 -9.86
C MET A 103 12.32 -18.83 -8.83
N ILE A 104 12.29 -18.25 -7.62
CA ILE A 104 13.28 -18.57 -6.57
C ILE A 104 12.85 -19.75 -5.71
N HIS A 105 11.58 -19.80 -5.29
CA HIS A 105 11.11 -20.79 -4.30
C HIS A 105 10.42 -22.00 -4.95
N GLY A 106 10.26 -22.00 -6.28
CA GLY A 106 9.52 -23.00 -7.02
C GLY A 106 8.00 -22.91 -6.85
N TYR A 107 7.27 -23.77 -7.57
CA TYR A 107 5.81 -23.87 -7.51
C TYR A 107 5.19 -24.13 -6.11
N PRO A 108 5.85 -24.81 -5.15
CA PRO A 108 5.26 -25.04 -3.82
C PRO A 108 4.90 -23.75 -3.07
N VAL A 109 5.50 -22.61 -3.42
CA VAL A 109 5.19 -21.29 -2.81
C VAL A 109 3.69 -20.95 -2.90
N VAL A 110 2.98 -21.45 -3.92
CA VAL A 110 1.53 -21.23 -4.08
C VAL A 110 0.74 -21.73 -2.87
N LYS A 111 1.14 -22.88 -2.28
CA LYS A 111 0.48 -23.40 -1.06
C LYS A 111 0.69 -22.47 0.13
N ASN A 112 1.89 -21.90 0.26
CA ASN A 112 2.21 -20.95 1.33
C ASN A 112 1.46 -19.62 1.16
N LEU A 113 1.29 -19.16 -0.08
CA LEU A 113 0.49 -17.97 -0.41
C LEU A 113 -0.98 -18.18 0.01
N CYS A 114 -1.60 -19.28 -0.45
CA CYS A 114 -2.98 -19.59 -0.11
C CYS A 114 -3.17 -19.77 1.41
N GLY A 115 -2.29 -20.53 2.07
CA GLY A 115 -2.36 -20.75 3.52
C GLY A 115 -2.16 -19.46 4.32
N GLY A 116 -1.23 -18.58 3.89
CA GLY A 116 -1.02 -17.29 4.51
C GLY A 116 -2.23 -16.36 4.37
N LEU A 117 -2.87 -16.36 3.20
CA LEU A 117 -4.08 -15.57 2.95
C LEU A 117 -5.27 -16.08 3.78
N GLN A 118 -5.45 -17.41 3.87
CA GLN A 118 -6.48 -18.01 4.72
C GLN A 118 -6.26 -17.68 6.21
N LYS A 119 -5.01 -17.71 6.69
CA LYS A 119 -4.68 -17.29 8.07
C LYS A 119 -5.03 -15.83 8.31
N PHE A 120 -4.75 -14.95 7.34
CA PHE A 120 -5.15 -13.54 7.42
C PHE A 120 -6.67 -13.39 7.46
N MET A 121 -7.40 -14.09 6.59
CA MET A 121 -8.88 -14.07 6.57
C MET A 121 -9.45 -14.57 7.90
N ALA A 122 -8.94 -15.67 8.44
CA ALA A 122 -9.36 -16.21 9.73
C ALA A 122 -9.09 -15.23 10.89
N LYS A 123 -7.93 -14.58 10.90
CA LYS A 123 -7.58 -13.57 11.93
C LYS A 123 -8.58 -12.41 11.99
N HIS A 124 -9.15 -12.03 10.85
CA HIS A 124 -10.08 -10.89 10.73
C HIS A 124 -11.54 -11.31 10.54
N ASN A 125 -11.85 -12.60 10.67
CA ASN A 125 -13.20 -13.17 10.46
C ASN A 125 -13.80 -12.87 9.07
N PHE A 126 -12.97 -12.78 8.03
CA PHE A 126 -13.44 -12.64 6.65
C PHE A 126 -13.82 -13.98 6.06
N LYS A 127 -15.03 -14.09 5.49
CA LYS A 127 -15.51 -15.31 4.82
C LYS A 127 -15.18 -15.33 3.33
N SER A 128 -14.91 -14.17 2.72
CA SER A 128 -14.56 -14.06 1.31
C SER A 128 -13.58 -12.93 1.03
N ILE A 129 -12.90 -13.01 -0.11
CA ILE A 129 -11.96 -11.96 -0.59
C ILE A 129 -12.70 -10.63 -0.78
N ALA A 130 -13.95 -10.68 -1.24
CA ALA A 130 -14.77 -9.49 -1.48
C ALA A 130 -15.03 -8.67 -0.21
N GLU A 131 -15.05 -9.31 0.97
CA GLU A 131 -15.33 -8.63 2.25
C GLU A 131 -14.23 -7.69 2.71
N PHE A 132 -13.00 -7.88 2.25
CA PHE A 132 -11.86 -7.04 2.65
C PHE A 132 -11.19 -6.31 1.50
N LYS A 133 -11.56 -6.63 0.26
CA LYS A 133 -11.11 -5.90 -0.91
C LYS A 133 -11.36 -4.40 -0.74
N GLY A 134 -10.30 -3.61 -0.88
CA GLY A 134 -10.38 -2.15 -0.83
C GLY A 134 -10.63 -1.54 0.56
N LYS A 135 -10.68 -2.33 1.64
CA LYS A 135 -10.90 -1.79 3.00
C LYS A 135 -9.83 -0.78 3.44
N SER A 136 -8.64 -0.83 2.86
CA SER A 136 -7.56 0.11 3.18
C SER A 136 -7.60 1.41 2.34
N LEU A 137 -8.40 1.46 1.27
CA LEU A 137 -8.46 2.62 0.37
C LEU A 137 -8.85 3.95 1.05
N PRO A 138 -9.83 3.99 1.99
CA PRO A 138 -10.22 5.23 2.67
C PRO A 138 -9.13 5.82 3.56
N TYR A 139 -8.15 5.01 3.97
CA TYR A 139 -7.06 5.43 4.86
C TYR A 139 -5.86 6.01 4.10
N VAL A 140 -5.83 5.85 2.77
CA VAL A 140 -4.79 6.46 1.94
C VAL A 140 -5.27 7.84 1.51
N THR A 141 -4.50 8.88 1.77
CA THR A 141 -4.80 10.24 1.31
C THR A 141 -3.55 10.95 0.80
N VAL A 142 -3.73 12.10 0.16
CA VAL A 142 -2.63 12.97 -0.29
C VAL A 142 -2.10 13.80 0.88
N HIS A 143 -0.83 14.22 0.80
CA HIS A 143 -0.16 14.91 1.89
C HIS A 143 -0.91 16.18 2.35
N SER A 144 -1.42 16.98 1.40
CA SER A 144 -2.19 18.20 1.71
C SER A 144 -3.44 17.93 2.56
N GLU A 145 -4.17 16.86 2.26
CA GLU A 145 -5.37 16.46 2.97
C GLU A 145 -5.04 15.84 4.34
N LEU A 146 -3.90 15.15 4.46
CA LEU A 146 -3.43 14.64 5.75
C LEU A 146 -3.11 15.78 6.72
N VAL A 147 -2.44 16.83 6.24
CA VAL A 147 -2.13 18.04 7.03
C VAL A 147 -3.41 18.72 7.50
N LYS A 148 -4.42 18.83 6.62
CA LYS A 148 -5.73 19.40 6.98
C LYS A 148 -6.39 18.58 8.10
N ARG A 149 -6.48 17.27 7.94
CA ARG A 149 -7.04 16.35 8.96
C ARG A 149 -6.32 16.45 10.30
N GLN A 150 -5.00 16.60 10.28
CA GLN A 150 -4.22 16.79 11.50
C GLN A 150 -4.58 18.11 12.20
N ARG A 151 -4.70 19.22 11.47
CA ARG A 151 -5.12 20.51 12.02
C ARG A 151 -6.53 20.45 12.61
N ASP A 152 -7.46 19.84 11.89
CA ASP A 152 -8.85 19.67 12.33
C ASP A 152 -8.94 18.79 13.59
N ALA A 153 -8.12 17.74 13.68
CA ALA A 153 -8.06 16.90 14.89
C ALA A 153 -7.48 17.65 16.09
N ILE A 154 -6.48 18.51 15.88
CA ILE A 154 -5.88 19.34 16.93
C ILE A 154 -6.89 20.38 17.42
N SER A 155 -7.59 21.08 16.51
CA SER A 155 -8.61 22.07 16.89
C SER A 155 -9.79 21.42 17.63
N ALA A 156 -10.25 20.25 17.18
CA ALA A 156 -11.31 19.49 17.85
C ALA A 156 -10.88 19.01 19.25
N LYS A 157 -9.62 18.60 19.43
CA LYS A 157 -9.08 18.28 20.76
C LYS A 157 -9.02 19.50 21.68
N LYS A 158 -8.56 20.65 21.16
CA LYS A 158 -8.54 21.91 21.93
C LYS A 158 -9.95 22.35 22.34
N ALA A 159 -10.92 22.27 21.43
CA ALA A 159 -12.32 22.57 21.73
C ALA A 159 -12.92 21.62 22.77
N ARG A 160 -12.54 20.34 22.79
CA ARG A 160 -12.95 19.36 23.81
C ARG A 160 -12.27 19.54 25.17
N GLN A 161 -11.04 20.07 25.18
CA GLN A 161 -10.29 20.32 26.42
C GLN A 161 -10.69 21.62 27.13
N GLY A 162 -11.67 22.36 26.59
CA GLY A 162 -12.34 23.44 27.33
C GLY A 162 -11.46 24.64 27.70
N LEU A 163 -10.26 24.77 27.14
CA LEU A 163 -9.44 25.98 27.32
C LEU A 163 -9.67 26.89 26.12
N ALA A 164 -10.72 27.71 26.20
CA ALA A 164 -10.99 28.74 25.21
C ALA A 164 -10.04 29.94 25.37
N ASN A 165 -9.55 30.23 26.59
CA ASN A 165 -8.49 31.20 26.89
C ASN A 165 -7.85 30.91 28.27
N ASP A 166 -6.59 31.31 28.48
CA ASP A 166 -5.89 31.27 29.79
C ASP A 166 -6.62 32.08 30.89
N ALA A 167 -7.55 32.95 30.50
CA ALA A 167 -8.37 33.77 31.39
C ALA A 167 -9.49 32.99 32.11
N GLU A 168 -9.83 31.79 31.66
CA GLU A 168 -10.83 30.91 32.29
C GLU A 168 -10.20 29.90 33.27
N TRP A 169 -8.88 29.98 33.50
CA TRP A 169 -8.18 29.13 34.46
C TRP A 169 -8.51 29.55 35.89
N SER A 170 -9.38 28.79 36.55
CA SER A 170 -9.61 28.90 38.00
C SER A 170 -8.77 27.87 38.76
N GLY A 171 -8.19 28.25 39.90
CA GLY A 171 -7.31 27.39 40.71
C GLY A 171 -7.98 26.11 41.24
N GLU A 172 -9.31 26.04 41.23
CA GLU A 172 -10.09 24.91 41.75
C GLU A 172 -10.21 23.74 40.75
N ASP A 173 -9.99 23.98 39.45
CA ASP A 173 -10.06 22.95 38.40
C ASP A 173 -8.73 22.20 38.16
N PHE A 174 -7.68 22.55 38.91
CA PHE A 174 -6.34 21.98 38.76
C PHE A 174 -6.31 20.46 38.96
N VAL A 175 -7.01 19.97 39.98
CA VAL A 175 -7.02 18.53 40.33
C VAL A 175 -7.76 17.71 39.27
N LYS A 176 -8.91 18.22 38.79
CA LYS A 176 -9.71 17.54 37.74
C LYS A 176 -8.98 17.47 36.41
N ASN A 177 -8.27 18.53 36.04
CA ASN A 177 -7.54 18.60 34.78
C ASN A 177 -6.27 17.73 34.80
N ALA A 178 -5.56 17.66 35.93
CA ALA A 178 -4.40 16.79 36.12
C ALA A 178 -4.76 15.29 36.02
N ASP A 179 -5.88 14.89 36.63
CA ASP A 179 -6.35 13.50 36.56
C ASP A 179 -6.68 13.09 35.12
N SER A 180 -7.32 13.98 34.33
CA SER A 180 -7.65 13.69 32.92
C SER A 180 -6.45 13.52 31.99
N MET A 181 -5.27 14.02 32.39
CA MET A 181 -4.02 13.96 31.63
C MET A 181 -3.20 12.68 31.91
N ALA A 182 -3.44 12.02 33.04
CA ALA A 182 -2.70 10.83 33.46
C ALA A 182 -3.31 9.50 32.96
N VAL A 183 -4.52 9.51 32.40
CA VAL A 183 -5.31 8.27 32.11
C VAL A 183 -5.05 7.62 30.76
N ASN A 184 -3.95 7.96 30.07
CA ASN A 184 -3.60 7.27 28.82
C ASN A 184 -2.31 6.46 29.02
N ARG A 185 -2.44 5.29 29.65
CA ARG A 185 -1.38 4.28 29.80
C ARG A 185 -1.76 2.99 29.07
#